data_AF-A0A1F2QYE4-F1
#
_entry.id   AF-A0A1F2QYE4-F1
#
_cell.length_a   1.000
_cell.length_b   1.000
_cell.length_c   1.000
_cell.angle_alpha   90.00
_cell.angle_beta   90.00
_cell.angle_gamma   90.00
#
_symmetry.space_group_name_H-M   'P 1'
#
loop_
_entity.id
_entity.type
_entity.pdbx_description
1 polymer ?
#
loop_
_entity_poly.entity_id
_entity_poly.type
_entity_poly.pdbx_seq_one_letter_code
_entity_poly.pdbx_strand_id
1 'polypeptide(L)'
;MGCAVDALSEQEEVRLWRRMMLAEACRVKEAVFFLPSAEFLLTPPGLARRVRAGAPGSQAALLSRDDLVEVLREGGFYASLSASVEQVLSEGPGGPIPTDDVHDILMVGGSTLLPGVFPLLEQRFGRHRVRAWQPFEAVAFGAASFAADRYVPHDYIVHDYAFVTHDARTRDPVYTVVVPRGTRFPTSHDFWKARLVPTCSLGEPEALFKLVVCEIGRTEGSGRRFVWDAAGDLYKIGGKTGTDGRLVVPLNESNPTLGRLDPPHSPRDRRPRLEVSFGVDRDRWLTATVLDLQTGRTLMDRQAVVRLL
;
A
#
# COMPACT_ATOMS: atom_id res chain seq x y z
N MET A 1 43.63 31.50 -18.51
CA MET A 1 42.89 30.24 -18.72
C MET A 1 41.70 30.27 -17.77
N GLY A 2 40.60 30.88 -18.22
CA GLY A 2 39.39 31.02 -17.41
C GLY A 2 38.60 29.73 -17.48
N CYS A 3 38.32 29.14 -16.31
CA CYS A 3 37.44 27.99 -16.19
C CYS A 3 36.01 28.50 -16.47
N ALA A 4 35.43 28.08 -17.61
CA ALA A 4 34.01 28.23 -17.85
C ALA A 4 33.29 27.38 -16.81
N VAL A 5 32.58 28.04 -15.89
CA VAL A 5 31.66 27.38 -14.98
C VAL A 5 30.38 27.23 -15.81
N ASP A 6 30.11 26.02 -16.29
CA ASP A 6 28.91 25.72 -17.06
C ASP A 6 27.68 26.21 -16.28
N ALA A 7 26.89 27.08 -16.91
CA ALA A 7 25.63 27.54 -16.36
C ALA A 7 24.68 26.35 -16.33
N LEU A 8 24.31 25.89 -15.13
CA LEU A 8 23.25 24.89 -14.95
C LEU A 8 21.97 25.40 -15.63
N SER A 9 21.24 24.51 -16.30
CA SER A 9 19.91 24.89 -16.82
C SER A 9 19.00 25.31 -15.67
N GLU A 10 18.03 26.20 -15.93
CA GLU A 10 17.09 26.72 -14.91
C GLU A 10 16.38 25.59 -14.14
N GLN A 11 16.11 24.45 -14.79
CA GLN A 11 15.53 23.28 -14.14
C GLN A 11 16.50 22.54 -13.20
N GLU A 12 17.79 22.49 -13.54
CA GLU A 12 18.82 21.88 -12.71
C GLU A 12 19.13 22.75 -11.49
N GLU A 13 19.12 24.07 -11.65
CA GLU A 13 19.28 25.01 -10.54
C GLU A 13 18.14 24.89 -9.53
N VAL A 14 16.87 24.83 -9.99
CA VAL A 14 15.72 24.61 -9.12
C VAL A 14 15.79 23.27 -8.38
N ARG A 15 16.23 22.20 -9.05
CA ARG A 15 16.42 20.89 -8.40
C ARG A 15 17.51 20.94 -7.34
N LEU A 16 18.65 21.56 -7.66
CA LEU A 16 19.75 21.73 -6.72
C LEU A 16 19.28 22.45 -5.46
N TRP A 17 18.64 23.62 -5.61
CA TRP A 17 18.12 24.38 -4.48
C TRP A 17 17.13 23.58 -3.63
N ARG A 18 16.19 22.86 -4.25
CA ARG A 18 15.24 22.01 -3.53
C ARG A 18 15.92 20.93 -2.71
N ARG A 19 16.92 20.24 -3.29
CA ARG A 19 17.70 19.20 -2.59
C ARG A 19 18.42 19.75 -1.38
N MET A 20 19.04 20.92 -1.53
CA MET A 20 19.77 21.57 -0.45
C MET A 20 18.84 22.04 0.66
N MET A 21 17.73 22.66 0.30
CA MET A 21 16.71 23.11 1.25
C MET A 21 16.07 21.94 2.00
N LEU A 22 15.81 20.82 1.32
CA LEU A 22 15.26 19.62 1.95
C LEU A 22 16.26 18.97 2.92
N ALA A 23 17.53 18.87 2.53
CA ALA A 23 18.58 18.36 3.41
C ALA A 23 18.73 19.23 4.66
N GLU A 24 18.72 20.55 4.49
CA GLU A 24 18.79 21.49 5.61
C GLU A 24 17.55 21.41 6.51
N ALA A 25 16.37 21.33 5.92
CA ALA A 25 15.13 21.11 6.68
C ALA A 25 15.18 19.80 7.48
N CYS A 26 15.70 18.72 6.91
CA CYS A 26 15.86 17.44 7.60
C CYS A 26 16.81 17.56 8.79
N ARG A 27 17.95 18.22 8.59
CA ARG A 27 18.95 18.48 9.64
C ARG A 27 18.36 19.31 10.77
N VAL A 28 17.65 20.40 10.47
CA VAL A 28 17.02 21.27 11.47
C VAL A 28 15.93 20.51 12.23
N LYS A 29 15.05 19.78 11.52
CA LYS A 29 14.01 18.92 12.09
C LYS A 29 14.59 17.91 13.09
N GLU A 30 15.73 17.30 12.78
CA GLU A 30 16.41 16.37 13.68
C GLU A 30 17.14 17.10 14.82
N ALA A 31 17.71 18.28 14.57
CA ALA A 31 18.41 19.06 15.59
C ALA A 31 17.46 19.57 16.68
N VAL A 32 16.27 20.09 16.33
CA VAL A 32 15.29 20.62 17.31
C VAL A 32 14.62 19.53 18.17
N PHE A 33 14.88 18.26 17.85
CA PHE A 33 14.55 17.16 18.76
C PHE A 33 15.47 17.19 20.00
N PHE A 34 16.78 17.35 19.81
CA PHE A 34 17.78 17.36 20.89
C PHE A 34 18.01 18.74 21.49
N LEU A 35 17.86 19.79 20.67
CA LEU A 35 18.15 21.17 21.02
C LEU A 35 16.86 22.00 21.07
N PRO A 36 16.81 23.10 21.85
CA PRO A 36 15.64 23.98 21.88
C PRO A 36 15.38 24.67 20.54
N SER A 37 16.45 24.92 19.76
CA SER A 37 16.39 25.53 18.44
C SER A 37 17.60 25.13 17.59
N ALA A 38 17.48 25.33 16.28
CA ALA A 38 18.56 25.16 15.31
C ALA A 38 18.44 26.22 14.20
N GLU A 39 19.57 26.72 13.73
CA GLU A 39 19.62 27.64 12.60
C GLU A 39 19.30 26.90 11.30
N PHE A 40 18.45 27.47 10.47
CA PHE A 40 18.18 27.04 9.11
C PHE A 40 18.98 27.90 8.14
N LEU A 41 19.95 27.29 7.49
CA LEU A 41 20.87 27.95 6.57
C LEU A 41 20.28 27.97 5.15
N LEU A 42 19.79 29.14 4.73
CA LEU A 42 19.31 29.36 3.36
C LEU A 42 20.44 29.42 2.32
N THR A 43 21.71 29.42 2.74
CA THR A 43 22.87 29.53 1.82
C THR A 43 23.75 28.27 1.85
N PRO A 44 24.06 27.66 0.69
CA PRO A 44 25.01 26.55 0.56
C PRO A 44 26.43 26.85 1.09
N PRO A 45 27.11 25.85 1.71
CA PRO A 45 28.55 25.94 1.97
C PRO A 45 29.31 26.15 0.65
N GLY A 46 30.07 27.25 0.55
CA GLY A 46 30.83 27.63 -0.66
C GLY A 46 30.27 28.83 -1.43
N LEU A 47 28.95 29.08 -1.37
CA LEU A 47 28.34 30.32 -1.88
C LEU A 47 28.43 31.45 -0.84
N ALA A 48 28.45 31.10 0.45
CA ALA A 48 28.57 32.03 1.58
C ALA A 48 29.77 32.99 1.46
N ARG A 49 30.87 32.57 0.80
CA ARG A 49 32.07 33.41 0.61
C ARG A 49 31.88 34.51 -0.46
N ARG A 50 30.84 34.42 -1.30
CA ARG A 50 30.50 35.43 -2.34
C ARG A 50 29.37 36.37 -1.91
N VAL A 51 28.61 36.01 -0.88
CA VAL A 51 27.47 36.78 -0.40
C VAL A 51 27.99 37.76 0.66
N ARG A 52 27.91 39.07 0.38
CA ARG A 52 28.22 40.11 1.38
C ARG A 52 27.31 39.91 2.59
N ALA A 53 27.84 40.07 3.80
CA ALA A 53 27.01 40.13 5.01
C ALA A 53 25.88 41.16 4.81
N GLY A 54 24.63 40.70 4.83
CA GLY A 54 23.43 41.53 4.59
C GLY A 54 22.85 41.52 3.17
N ALA A 55 23.31 40.65 2.26
CA ALA A 55 22.66 40.50 0.95
C ALA A 55 21.40 39.60 1.02
N PRO A 56 20.38 39.81 0.17
CA PRO A 56 19.16 38.99 0.15
C PRO A 56 19.50 37.51 -0.07
N GLY A 57 19.04 36.62 0.82
CA GLY A 57 19.37 35.18 0.81
C GLY A 57 20.40 34.73 1.85
N SER A 58 21.07 35.66 2.56
CA SER A 58 21.96 35.36 3.70
C SER A 58 21.24 35.18 5.04
N GLN A 59 19.92 35.02 5.03
CA GLN A 59 19.12 34.92 6.25
C GLN A 59 19.24 33.51 6.83
N ALA A 60 19.85 33.39 8.00
CA ALA A 60 19.65 32.22 8.85
C ALA A 60 18.34 32.44 9.60
N ALA A 61 17.40 31.52 9.48
CA ALA A 61 16.18 31.53 10.30
C ALA A 61 16.43 30.63 11.51
N LEU A 62 16.32 31.15 12.73
CA LEU A 62 16.38 30.31 13.93
C LEU A 62 15.02 29.63 14.08
N LEU A 63 15.00 28.29 14.00
CA LEU A 63 13.79 27.49 14.16
C LEU A 63 13.84 26.76 15.49
N SER A 64 12.81 26.95 16.30
CA SER A 64 12.57 26.22 17.54
C SER A 64 11.71 24.98 17.30
N ARG A 65 11.56 24.17 18.34
CA ARG A 65 10.62 23.05 18.35
C ARG A 65 9.17 23.52 18.16
N ASP A 66 8.80 24.65 18.75
CA ASP A 66 7.43 25.18 18.65
C ASP A 66 7.15 25.67 17.22
N ASP A 67 8.14 26.29 16.57
CA ASP A 67 8.02 26.66 15.15
C ASP A 67 7.81 25.42 14.27
N LEU A 68 8.52 24.31 14.54
CA LEU A 68 8.28 23.05 13.83
C LEU A 68 6.87 22.51 14.10
N VAL A 69 6.35 22.63 15.33
CA VAL A 69 4.99 22.21 15.66
C VAL A 69 3.96 23.03 14.87
N GLU A 70 4.13 24.35 14.76
CA GLU A 70 3.26 25.20 13.95
C GLU A 70 3.30 24.80 12.47
N VAL A 71 4.49 24.62 11.90
CA VAL A 71 4.64 24.17 10.50
C VAL A 71 3.94 22.84 10.25
N LEU A 72 4.08 21.87 11.17
CA LEU A 72 3.39 20.58 11.07
C LEU A 72 1.87 20.73 11.20
N ARG A 73 1.39 21.61 12.07
CA ARG A 73 -0.04 21.87 12.26
C ARG A 73 -0.65 22.54 11.04
N GLU A 74 -0.04 23.60 10.54
CA GLU A 74 -0.47 24.32 9.33
C GLU A 74 -0.42 23.43 8.10
N GLY A 75 0.60 22.56 8.00
CA GLY A 75 0.70 21.52 6.99
C GLY A 75 -0.32 20.38 7.12
N GLY A 76 -1.20 20.40 8.13
CA GLY A 76 -2.24 19.40 8.33
C GLY A 76 -1.73 18.03 8.76
N PHE A 77 -0.48 17.92 9.22
CA PHE A 77 0.14 16.66 9.58
C PHE A 77 -0.62 15.94 10.71
N TYR A 78 -0.90 16.64 11.82
CA TYR A 78 -1.60 16.02 12.96
C TYR A 78 -3.05 15.64 12.62
N ALA A 79 -3.73 16.43 11.81
CA ALA A 79 -5.08 16.12 11.35
C ALA A 79 -5.10 14.85 10.49
N SER A 80 -4.12 14.73 9.58
CA SER A 80 -3.96 13.55 8.73
C SER A 80 -3.61 12.31 9.56
N LEU A 81 -2.71 12.45 10.55
CA LEU A 81 -2.35 11.36 11.46
C LEU A 81 -3.57 10.86 12.25
N SER A 82 -4.34 11.75 12.84
CA SER A 82 -5.58 11.40 13.56
C SER A 82 -6.61 10.74 12.65
N ALA A 83 -6.78 11.23 11.42
CA ALA A 83 -7.69 10.64 10.45
C ALA A 83 -7.27 9.21 10.07
N SER A 84 -5.97 8.97 9.85
CA SER A 84 -5.46 7.62 9.56
C SER A 84 -5.67 6.65 10.72
N VAL A 85 -5.49 7.11 11.96
CA VAL A 85 -5.78 6.29 13.15
C VAL A 85 -7.27 5.93 13.22
N GLU A 86 -8.15 6.92 13.03
CA GLU A 86 -9.60 6.70 13.09
C GLU A 86 -10.10 5.76 11.98
N GLN A 87 -9.51 5.87 10.80
CA GLN A 87 -9.81 5.00 9.67
C GLN A 87 -9.44 3.54 9.98
N VAL A 88 -8.28 3.30 10.57
CA VAL A 88 -7.87 1.94 10.98
C VAL A 88 -8.79 1.38 12.06
N LEU A 89 -9.20 2.21 13.02
CA LEU A 89 -10.14 1.80 14.06
C LEU A 89 -11.52 1.51 13.49
N SER A 90 -12.01 2.28 12.52
CA SER A 90 -13.34 2.06 11.93
C SER A 90 -13.41 0.92 10.91
N GLU A 91 -12.32 0.65 10.19
CA GLU A 91 -12.26 -0.35 9.11
C GLU A 91 -11.53 -1.65 9.48
N GLY A 92 -11.41 -1.98 10.78
CA GLY A 92 -10.75 -3.19 11.24
C GLY A 92 -11.27 -4.47 10.55
N PRO A 93 -10.46 -5.54 10.43
CA PRO A 93 -10.86 -6.80 9.75
C PRO A 93 -12.14 -7.45 10.28
N GLY A 94 -12.51 -7.17 11.53
CA GLY A 94 -13.75 -7.64 12.18
C GLY A 94 -14.83 -6.56 12.33
N GLY A 95 -14.67 -5.40 11.70
CA GLY A 95 -15.48 -4.20 11.91
C GLY A 95 -14.80 -3.17 12.82
N PRO A 96 -15.54 -2.15 13.27
CA PRO A 96 -15.01 -1.09 14.13
C PRO A 96 -14.40 -1.63 15.42
N ILE A 97 -13.20 -1.16 15.75
CA ILE A 97 -12.42 -1.52 16.94
C ILE A 97 -12.59 -0.40 17.98
N PRO A 98 -13.26 -0.67 19.10
CA PRO A 98 -13.31 0.25 20.23
C PRO A 98 -11.89 0.62 20.71
N THR A 99 -11.69 1.88 21.07
CA THR A 99 -10.38 2.36 21.58
C THR A 99 -9.91 1.54 22.79
N ASP A 100 -10.83 1.12 23.64
CA ASP A 100 -10.51 0.36 24.85
C ASP A 100 -9.99 -1.05 24.54
N ASP A 101 -10.29 -1.59 23.37
CA ASP A 101 -9.79 -2.90 22.90
C ASP A 101 -8.37 -2.82 22.34
N VAL A 102 -7.82 -1.62 22.15
CA VAL A 102 -6.42 -1.43 21.73
C VAL A 102 -5.51 -1.54 22.94
N HIS A 103 -4.84 -2.69 23.11
CA HIS A 103 -4.06 -2.98 24.32
C HIS A 103 -2.71 -2.25 24.37
N ASP A 104 -1.99 -2.23 23.24
CA ASP A 104 -0.68 -1.59 23.11
C ASP A 104 -0.56 -0.85 21.77
N ILE A 105 0.24 0.21 21.77
CA ILE A 105 0.59 1.02 20.60
C ILE A 105 2.11 1.01 20.47
N LEU A 106 2.60 0.43 19.39
CA LEU A 106 4.02 0.31 19.13
C LEU A 106 4.46 1.44 18.18
N MET A 107 5.27 2.36 18.69
CA MET A 107 5.84 3.47 17.94
C MET A 107 7.06 2.99 17.16
N VAL A 108 6.93 2.92 15.84
CA VAL A 108 7.99 2.46 14.92
C VAL A 108 8.22 3.50 13.82
N GLY A 109 9.49 3.74 13.49
CA GLY A 109 9.97 4.74 12.53
C GLY A 109 10.49 6.01 13.21
N GLY A 110 11.56 6.61 12.67
CA GLY A 110 12.19 7.81 13.24
C GLY A 110 11.25 9.01 13.34
N SER A 111 10.30 9.14 12.42
CA SER A 111 9.29 10.23 12.45
C SER A 111 8.34 10.16 13.65
N THR A 112 8.30 9.04 14.39
CA THR A 112 7.55 8.97 15.66
C THR A 112 8.13 9.88 16.76
N LEU A 113 9.38 10.33 16.58
CA LEU A 113 10.06 11.28 17.46
C LEU A 113 9.73 12.74 17.16
N LEU A 114 8.97 13.02 16.08
CA LEU A 114 8.50 14.37 15.82
C LEU A 114 7.68 14.90 17.01
N PRO A 115 7.79 16.20 17.34
CA PRO A 115 7.03 16.78 18.42
C PRO A 115 5.53 16.59 18.18
N GLY A 116 4.75 16.44 19.23
CA GLY A 116 3.30 16.28 19.15
C GLY A 116 2.79 14.89 18.72
N VAL A 117 3.60 14.05 18.06
CA VAL A 117 3.16 12.69 17.65
C VAL A 117 2.89 11.78 18.85
N PHE A 118 3.87 11.66 19.75
CA PHE A 118 3.72 10.82 20.94
C PHE A 118 2.61 11.35 21.87
N PRO A 119 2.56 12.66 22.22
CA PRO A 119 1.46 13.21 23.02
C PRO A 119 0.07 13.00 22.42
N LEU A 120 -0.07 13.09 21.09
CA LEU A 120 -1.35 12.88 20.40
C LEU A 120 -1.88 11.45 20.64
N LEU A 121 -1.01 10.44 20.54
CA LEU A 121 -1.39 9.05 20.77
C LEU A 121 -1.58 8.76 22.27
N GLU A 122 -0.77 9.36 23.15
CA GLU A 122 -0.98 9.26 24.61
C GLU A 122 -2.32 9.86 25.05
N GLN A 123 -2.70 11.02 24.50
CA GLN A 123 -3.98 11.65 24.80
C GLN A 123 -5.15 10.78 24.37
N ARG A 124 -5.00 10.07 23.24
CA ARG A 124 -6.08 9.23 22.69
C ARG A 124 -6.23 7.87 23.39
N PHE A 125 -5.13 7.22 23.75
CA PHE A 125 -5.11 5.82 24.20
C PHE A 125 -4.55 5.63 25.61
N GLY A 126 -4.00 6.68 26.22
CA GLY A 126 -3.37 6.66 27.53
C GLY A 126 -1.90 6.26 27.50
N ARG A 127 -1.09 6.95 28.33
CA ARG A 127 0.37 6.73 28.48
C ARG A 127 0.77 5.26 28.62
N HIS A 128 -0.03 4.50 29.36
CA HIS A 128 0.26 3.12 29.73
C HIS A 128 0.19 2.14 28.56
N ARG A 129 -0.35 2.53 27.40
CA ARG A 129 -0.44 1.69 26.20
C ARG A 129 0.61 2.02 25.15
N VAL A 130 1.21 3.21 25.20
CA VAL A 130 2.17 3.65 24.17
C VAL A 130 3.61 3.18 24.49
N ARG A 131 4.20 2.42 23.57
CA ARG A 131 5.55 1.83 23.64
C ARG A 131 6.45 2.40 22.54
N ALA A 132 7.64 2.87 22.90
CA ALA A 132 8.64 3.37 21.95
C ALA A 132 10.03 2.81 22.28
N TRP A 133 10.17 1.48 22.30
CA TRP A 133 11.41 0.83 22.73
C TRP A 133 12.52 0.88 21.68
N GLN A 134 12.22 0.54 20.42
CA GLN A 134 13.18 0.43 19.33
C GLN A 134 12.61 1.02 18.03
N PRO A 135 12.32 2.33 17.99
CA PRO A 135 11.65 2.93 16.84
C PRO A 135 12.46 2.82 15.54
N PHE A 136 13.79 2.68 15.60
CA PHE A 136 14.62 2.55 14.39
C PHE A 136 14.88 1.09 14.00
N GLU A 137 14.99 0.19 14.97
CA GLU A 137 15.46 -1.18 14.77
C GLU A 137 14.34 -2.23 14.75
N ALA A 138 13.14 -1.93 15.29
CA ALA A 138 12.08 -2.92 15.49
C ALA A 138 11.72 -3.70 14.21
N VAL A 139 11.68 -3.03 13.05
CA VAL A 139 11.38 -3.67 11.76
C VAL A 139 12.47 -4.67 11.37
N ALA A 140 13.73 -4.25 11.42
CA ALA A 140 14.87 -5.10 11.07
C ALA A 140 15.01 -6.28 12.05
N PHE A 141 14.80 -6.02 13.34
CA PHE A 141 14.82 -7.03 14.38
C PHE A 141 13.71 -8.07 14.21
N GLY A 142 12.49 -7.61 13.88
CA GLY A 142 11.35 -8.49 13.57
C GLY A 142 11.64 -9.37 12.35
N ALA A 143 12.17 -8.80 11.28
CA ALA A 143 12.53 -9.53 10.07
C ALA A 143 13.62 -10.59 10.33
N ALA A 144 14.68 -10.24 11.06
CA ALA A 144 15.75 -11.19 11.40
C ALA A 144 15.23 -12.34 12.29
N SER A 145 14.34 -12.04 13.24
CA SER A 145 13.74 -13.05 14.11
C SER A 145 12.78 -13.97 13.36
N PHE A 146 12.01 -13.42 12.43
CA PHE A 146 11.16 -14.20 11.51
C PHE A 146 11.98 -15.14 10.63
N ALA A 147 13.05 -14.64 10.02
CA ALA A 147 13.96 -15.45 9.19
C ALA A 147 14.67 -16.57 9.98
N ALA A 148 14.82 -16.40 11.30
CA ALA A 148 15.37 -17.40 12.21
C ALA A 148 14.31 -18.39 12.75
N ASP A 149 13.10 -18.41 12.17
CA ASP A 149 11.96 -19.28 12.56
C ASP A 149 11.58 -19.15 14.04
N ARG A 150 11.79 -17.96 14.63
CA ARG A 150 11.44 -17.68 16.04
C ARG A 150 9.99 -17.29 16.24
N TYR A 151 9.28 -16.97 15.16
CA TYR A 151 7.89 -16.56 15.16
C TYR A 151 7.13 -17.28 14.06
N VAL A 152 6.02 -17.92 14.43
CA VAL A 152 5.04 -18.41 13.45
C VAL A 152 4.26 -17.18 12.97
N PRO A 153 4.23 -16.88 11.67
CA PRO A 153 3.50 -15.72 11.20
C PRO A 153 2.01 -15.81 11.55
N HIS A 154 1.45 -14.71 12.04
CA HIS A 154 0.01 -14.54 12.16
C HIS A 154 -0.49 -13.90 10.87
N ASP A 155 -1.17 -14.74 10.10
CA ASP A 155 -1.15 -14.66 8.66
C ASP A 155 -2.48 -14.16 8.13
N TYR A 156 -2.52 -12.87 7.77
CA TYR A 156 -3.67 -12.21 7.20
C TYR A 156 -3.38 -11.76 5.76
N ILE A 157 -4.39 -11.85 4.91
CA ILE A 157 -4.33 -11.39 3.52
C ILE A 157 -4.44 -9.85 3.47
N VAL A 158 -3.55 -9.16 2.74
CA VAL A 158 -3.48 -7.70 2.77
C VAL A 158 -4.47 -7.03 1.80
N HIS A 159 -4.72 -7.65 0.65
CA HIS A 159 -5.56 -7.11 -0.41
C HIS A 159 -6.83 -7.93 -0.63
N ASP A 160 -7.85 -7.31 -1.21
CA ASP A 160 -8.99 -8.07 -1.72
C ASP A 160 -8.53 -8.81 -2.98
N TYR A 161 -8.74 -10.12 -3.05
CA TYR A 161 -8.50 -10.90 -4.26
C TYR A 161 -9.84 -11.33 -4.86
N ALA A 162 -9.99 -11.09 -6.15
CA ALA A 162 -11.20 -11.36 -6.89
C ALA A 162 -10.88 -12.10 -8.19
N PHE A 163 -11.90 -12.66 -8.82
CA PHE A 163 -11.81 -12.99 -10.23
C PHE A 163 -12.71 -12.10 -11.07
N VAL A 164 -12.36 -11.98 -12.35
CA VAL A 164 -13.15 -11.24 -13.33
C VAL A 164 -14.02 -12.19 -14.16
N THR A 165 -15.29 -11.83 -14.29
CA THR A 165 -16.21 -12.33 -15.31
C THR A 165 -16.71 -11.16 -16.15
N HIS A 166 -17.46 -11.44 -17.21
CA HIS A 166 -18.07 -10.41 -18.03
C HIS A 166 -19.59 -10.54 -17.99
N ASP A 167 -20.28 -9.42 -17.82
CA ASP A 167 -21.75 -9.39 -17.92
C ASP A 167 -22.17 -9.84 -19.33
N ALA A 168 -23.11 -10.79 -19.41
CA ALA A 168 -23.52 -11.36 -20.69
C ALA A 168 -24.22 -10.35 -21.63
N ARG A 169 -24.76 -9.26 -21.08
CA ARG A 169 -25.55 -8.26 -21.80
C ARG A 169 -24.73 -7.02 -22.13
N THR A 170 -23.97 -6.49 -21.17
CA THR A 170 -23.18 -5.27 -21.35
C THR A 170 -21.72 -5.54 -21.72
N ARG A 171 -21.22 -6.76 -21.48
CA ARG A 171 -19.80 -7.17 -21.60
C ARG A 171 -18.85 -6.46 -20.63
N ASP A 172 -19.39 -5.70 -19.68
CA ASP A 172 -18.59 -5.02 -18.67
C ASP A 172 -17.93 -6.04 -17.72
N PRO A 173 -16.71 -5.78 -17.25
CA PRO A 173 -16.04 -6.64 -16.29
C PRO A 173 -16.73 -6.56 -14.93
N VAL A 174 -17.00 -7.74 -14.35
CA VAL A 174 -17.56 -7.91 -13.02
C VAL A 174 -16.52 -8.61 -12.15
N TYR A 175 -16.11 -7.95 -11.07
CA TYR A 175 -15.11 -8.48 -10.13
C TYR A 175 -15.79 -9.09 -8.91
N THR A 176 -15.67 -10.41 -8.74
CA THR A 176 -16.20 -11.13 -7.59
C THR A 176 -15.09 -11.41 -6.60
N VAL A 177 -15.13 -10.78 -5.42
CA VAL A 177 -14.15 -11.00 -4.34
C VAL A 177 -14.29 -12.43 -3.82
N VAL A 178 -13.19 -13.17 -3.84
CA VAL A 178 -13.09 -14.55 -3.35
C VAL A 178 -12.28 -14.66 -2.06
N VAL A 179 -11.32 -13.77 -1.85
CA VAL A 179 -10.56 -13.67 -0.60
C VAL A 179 -10.53 -12.20 -0.18
N PRO A 180 -11.35 -11.81 0.81
CA PRO A 180 -11.33 -10.46 1.35
C PRO A 180 -10.02 -10.13 2.08
N ARG A 181 -9.62 -8.86 2.08
CA ARG A 181 -8.56 -8.34 2.94
C ARG A 181 -8.87 -8.66 4.41
N GLY A 182 -7.83 -8.96 5.19
CA GLY A 182 -7.96 -9.39 6.58
C GLY A 182 -8.38 -10.86 6.77
N THR A 183 -8.51 -11.64 5.69
CA THR A 183 -8.75 -13.09 5.81
C THR A 183 -7.54 -13.77 6.44
N ARG A 184 -7.76 -14.57 7.50
CA ARG A 184 -6.71 -15.40 8.11
C ARG A 184 -6.42 -16.61 7.23
N PHE A 185 -5.15 -16.94 7.01
CA PHE A 185 -4.74 -18.15 6.30
C PHE A 185 -3.90 -19.08 7.19
N PRO A 186 -3.85 -20.40 6.91
CA PRO A 186 -4.58 -21.10 5.85
C PRO A 186 -6.11 -21.11 6.06
N THR A 187 -6.87 -21.14 4.98
CA THR A 187 -8.33 -21.30 4.99
C THR A 187 -8.73 -22.74 4.61
N SER A 188 -10.03 -23.06 4.67
CA SER A 188 -10.52 -24.30 4.06
C SER A 188 -10.39 -24.22 2.52
N HIS A 189 -10.22 -25.37 1.87
CA HIS A 189 -10.08 -25.46 0.42
C HIS A 189 -11.34 -25.01 -0.35
N ASP A 190 -12.47 -24.89 0.36
CA ASP A 190 -13.77 -24.43 -0.10
C ASP A 190 -14.20 -23.11 0.54
N PHE A 191 -13.25 -22.33 1.06
CA PHE A 191 -13.48 -21.03 1.71
C PHE A 191 -14.40 -20.12 0.89
N TRP A 192 -14.18 -20.09 -0.43
CA TRP A 192 -15.16 -19.57 -1.38
C TRP A 192 -15.59 -20.68 -2.32
N LYS A 193 -16.88 -20.78 -2.61
CA LYS A 193 -17.42 -21.79 -3.52
C LYS A 193 -18.63 -21.28 -4.27
N ALA A 194 -18.64 -21.46 -5.59
CA ALA A 194 -19.80 -21.14 -6.41
C ALA A 194 -19.90 -22.02 -7.65
N ARG A 195 -21.11 -22.05 -8.21
CA ARG A 195 -21.39 -22.69 -9.49
C ARG A 195 -21.43 -21.63 -10.57
N LEU A 196 -20.62 -21.79 -11.61
CA LEU A 196 -20.43 -20.83 -12.68
C LEU A 196 -20.94 -21.37 -14.02
N VAL A 197 -21.48 -20.45 -14.81
CA VAL A 197 -21.87 -20.68 -16.21
C VAL A 197 -20.79 -20.06 -17.09
N PRO A 198 -20.13 -20.83 -17.97
CA PRO A 198 -19.19 -20.29 -18.95
C PRO A 198 -19.90 -19.25 -19.82
N THR A 199 -19.32 -18.05 -19.92
CA THR A 199 -19.94 -16.93 -20.62
C THR A 199 -19.90 -17.06 -22.14
N CYS A 200 -19.01 -17.90 -22.69
CA CYS A 200 -18.79 -18.07 -24.13
C CYS A 200 -18.70 -16.70 -24.84
N SER A 201 -17.70 -15.89 -24.49
CA SER A 201 -17.64 -14.46 -24.84
C SER A 201 -17.68 -14.17 -26.35
N LEU A 202 -17.24 -15.12 -27.18
CA LEU A 202 -17.28 -15.06 -28.64
C LEU A 202 -18.59 -15.56 -29.26
N GLY A 203 -19.54 -16.04 -28.45
CA GLY A 203 -20.80 -16.62 -28.93
C GLY A 203 -20.67 -18.00 -29.57
N GLU A 204 -19.51 -18.64 -29.46
CA GLU A 204 -19.19 -19.97 -29.98
C GLU A 204 -18.97 -20.98 -28.84
N PRO A 205 -19.16 -22.29 -29.08
CA PRO A 205 -18.87 -23.32 -28.07
C PRO A 205 -17.44 -23.24 -27.55
N GLU A 206 -17.29 -23.10 -26.22
CA GLU A 206 -16.00 -22.85 -25.60
C GLU A 206 -15.50 -24.10 -24.87
N ALA A 207 -14.29 -24.53 -25.24
CA ALA A 207 -13.64 -25.71 -24.68
C ALA A 207 -12.65 -25.37 -23.56
N LEU A 208 -12.35 -24.09 -23.32
CA LEU A 208 -11.41 -23.65 -22.30
C LEU A 208 -12.15 -22.85 -21.24
N PHE A 209 -11.91 -23.18 -19.98
CA PHE A 209 -12.37 -22.36 -18.88
C PHE A 209 -11.21 -21.49 -18.39
N LYS A 210 -11.38 -20.18 -18.53
CA LYS A 210 -10.39 -19.18 -18.11
C LYS A 210 -10.98 -18.30 -17.03
N LEU A 211 -10.19 -18.02 -16.01
CA LEU A 211 -10.60 -17.21 -14.89
C LEU A 211 -9.38 -16.41 -14.42
N VAL A 212 -9.39 -15.12 -14.73
CA VAL A 212 -8.30 -14.21 -14.35
C VAL A 212 -8.56 -13.78 -12.91
N VAL A 213 -7.58 -14.05 -12.05
CA VAL A 213 -7.53 -13.60 -10.67
C VAL A 213 -6.83 -12.25 -10.63
N CYS A 214 -7.42 -11.32 -9.91
CA CYS A 214 -6.97 -9.95 -9.75
C CYS A 214 -6.80 -9.61 -8.28
N GLU A 215 -5.77 -8.82 -7.99
CA GLU A 215 -5.66 -8.05 -6.76
C GLU A 215 -6.47 -6.76 -6.92
N ILE A 216 -7.28 -6.43 -5.93
CA ILE A 216 -8.07 -5.20 -5.86
C ILE A 216 -7.52 -4.32 -4.72
N GLY A 217 -6.87 -3.24 -5.12
CA GLY A 217 -6.51 -2.14 -4.23
C GLY A 217 -7.61 -1.09 -4.19
N ARG A 218 -7.95 -0.62 -2.99
CA ARG A 218 -8.72 0.62 -2.84
C ARG A 218 -7.76 1.80 -2.93
N THR A 219 -7.95 2.67 -3.92
CA THR A 219 -7.31 3.99 -3.84
C THR A 219 -8.24 4.88 -3.03
N GLU A 220 -7.90 5.08 -1.76
CA GLU A 220 -8.53 6.14 -0.99
C GLU A 220 -8.14 7.49 -1.57
N GLY A 221 -9.12 8.09 -2.25
CA GLY A 221 -9.02 9.42 -2.83
C GLY A 221 -8.66 9.39 -4.31
N SER A 222 -9.54 9.97 -5.11
CA SER A 222 -9.14 10.58 -6.37
C SER A 222 -8.13 11.69 -6.06
N GLY A 223 -6.86 11.38 -6.11
CA GLY A 223 -5.83 12.38 -5.89
C GLY A 223 -4.53 11.83 -6.40
N ARG A 224 -4.01 12.45 -7.46
CA ARG A 224 -2.61 12.30 -7.86
C ARG A 224 -1.78 12.56 -6.60
N ARG A 225 -1.27 11.52 -5.94
CA ARG A 225 -0.37 11.70 -4.81
C ARG A 225 1.00 11.91 -5.38
N PHE A 226 1.58 13.01 -4.98
CA PHE A 226 2.96 13.28 -5.29
C PHE A 226 3.76 12.95 -4.03
N VAL A 227 4.85 12.20 -4.19
CA VAL A 227 5.75 11.82 -3.10
C VAL A 227 7.15 12.26 -3.50
N TRP A 228 7.85 12.88 -2.57
CA TRP A 228 9.21 13.34 -2.75
C TRP A 228 10.10 12.27 -2.14
N ASP A 229 11.11 11.82 -2.87
CA ASP A 229 12.08 10.91 -2.30
C ASP A 229 13.15 11.64 -1.47
N ALA A 230 14.07 10.88 -0.89
CA ALA A 230 15.20 11.42 -0.13
C ALA A 230 16.17 12.25 -0.99
N ALA A 231 16.12 12.12 -2.32
CA ALA A 231 16.88 12.92 -3.26
C ALA A 231 16.12 14.19 -3.70
N GLY A 232 14.93 14.47 -3.14
CA GLY A 232 14.11 15.63 -3.48
C GLY A 232 13.42 15.53 -4.85
N ASP A 233 13.46 14.36 -5.47
CA ASP A 233 12.81 14.09 -6.75
C ASP A 233 11.31 13.84 -6.55
N LEU A 234 10.52 14.38 -7.46
CA LEU A 234 9.07 14.31 -7.42
C LEU A 234 8.55 13.06 -8.13
N TYR A 235 8.00 12.13 -7.35
CA TYR A 235 7.35 10.92 -7.86
C TYR A 235 5.86 11.10 -7.85
N LYS A 236 5.25 10.85 -9.01
CA LYS A 236 3.79 10.68 -9.08
C LYS A 236 3.46 9.25 -8.68
N ILE A 237 2.78 9.10 -7.54
CA ILE A 237 2.18 7.84 -7.11
C ILE A 237 0.69 7.89 -7.45
N GLY A 238 0.28 7.07 -8.41
CA GLY A 238 -1.11 7.00 -8.89
C GLY A 238 -1.19 6.83 -10.41
N GLY A 239 -1.41 5.60 -10.83
CA GLY A 239 -1.72 5.22 -12.22
C GLY A 239 -3.15 5.61 -12.62
N LYS A 240 -3.48 5.43 -13.90
CA LYS A 240 -4.81 5.74 -14.46
C LYS A 240 -5.90 5.10 -13.59
N THR A 241 -6.68 5.94 -12.94
CA THR A 241 -7.91 5.55 -12.24
C THR A 241 -8.82 4.84 -13.23
N GLY A 242 -9.17 3.58 -12.95
CA GLY A 242 -10.39 3.00 -13.50
C GLY A 242 -11.60 3.83 -13.04
N THR A 243 -12.71 3.70 -13.75
CA THR A 243 -13.94 4.51 -13.62
C THR A 243 -14.58 4.55 -12.22
N ASP A 244 -14.07 3.78 -11.25
CA ASP A 244 -14.63 3.63 -9.89
C ASP A 244 -13.59 3.79 -8.76
N GLY A 245 -12.39 4.36 -9.02
CA GLY A 245 -11.40 4.60 -7.96
C GLY A 245 -10.80 3.34 -7.32
N ARG A 246 -10.85 2.20 -8.04
CA ARG A 246 -10.22 0.93 -7.64
C ARG A 246 -9.00 0.66 -8.53
N LEU A 247 -7.90 0.23 -7.93
CA LEU A 247 -6.73 -0.30 -8.64
C LEU A 247 -6.94 -1.80 -8.80
N VAL A 248 -6.95 -2.30 -10.03
CA VAL A 248 -7.08 -3.73 -10.32
C VAL A 248 -5.79 -4.20 -10.99
N VAL A 249 -5.14 -5.21 -10.41
CA VAL A 249 -3.92 -5.80 -10.94
C VAL A 249 -4.18 -7.27 -11.25
N PRO A 250 -4.21 -7.68 -12.53
CA PRO A 250 -4.37 -9.10 -12.88
C PRO A 250 -3.09 -9.87 -12.55
N LEU A 251 -3.22 -11.05 -11.96
CA LEU A 251 -2.07 -11.79 -11.40
C LEU A 251 -1.71 -13.06 -12.18
N ASN A 252 -2.67 -13.66 -12.88
CA ASN A 252 -2.47 -14.89 -13.68
C ASN A 252 -2.85 -14.69 -15.17
N GLU A 253 -2.83 -13.46 -15.68
CA GLU A 253 -3.23 -13.17 -17.06
C GLU A 253 -2.40 -13.92 -18.11
N SER A 254 -1.12 -14.19 -17.81
CA SER A 254 -0.24 -14.98 -18.70
C SER A 254 -0.65 -16.45 -18.80
N ASN A 255 -1.35 -17.00 -17.79
CA ASN A 255 -1.89 -18.36 -17.81
C ASN A 255 -3.20 -18.45 -17.02
N PRO A 256 -4.33 -17.99 -17.59
CA PRO A 256 -5.60 -17.88 -16.88
C PRO A 256 -6.45 -19.16 -16.98
N THR A 257 -5.93 -20.21 -17.61
CA THR A 257 -6.72 -21.41 -17.93
C THR A 257 -6.79 -22.33 -16.72
N LEU A 258 -8.00 -22.59 -16.22
CA LEU A 258 -8.28 -23.48 -15.10
C LEU A 258 -8.78 -24.87 -15.56
N GLY A 259 -8.99 -25.08 -16.85
CA GLY A 259 -9.34 -26.41 -17.34
C GLY A 259 -9.83 -26.43 -18.78
N ARG A 260 -9.95 -27.65 -19.31
CA ARG A 260 -10.52 -27.93 -20.62
C ARG A 260 -11.85 -28.68 -20.46
N LEU A 261 -12.88 -28.20 -21.13
CA LEU A 261 -14.22 -28.78 -21.17
C LEU A 261 -14.35 -29.72 -22.37
N ASP A 262 -14.79 -30.93 -22.11
CA ASP A 262 -15.11 -31.92 -23.13
C ASP A 262 -16.42 -32.64 -22.75
N PRO A 263 -17.53 -32.47 -23.48
CA PRO A 263 -17.68 -31.63 -24.67
C PRO A 263 -17.62 -30.12 -24.35
N PRO A 264 -17.30 -29.26 -25.34
CA PRO A 264 -17.31 -27.80 -25.20
C PRO A 264 -18.65 -27.27 -24.69
N HIS A 265 -18.63 -26.20 -23.88
CA HIS A 265 -19.86 -25.60 -23.35
C HIS A 265 -20.59 -24.80 -24.43
N SER A 266 -21.90 -25.02 -24.56
CA SER A 266 -22.72 -24.29 -25.55
C SER A 266 -23.08 -22.90 -25.03
N PRO A 267 -22.96 -21.84 -25.84
CA PRO A 267 -23.40 -20.48 -25.47
C PRO A 267 -24.90 -20.38 -25.16
N ARG A 268 -25.70 -21.36 -25.63
CA ARG A 268 -27.15 -21.42 -25.37
C ARG A 268 -27.48 -22.09 -24.04
N ASP A 269 -26.56 -22.86 -23.45
CA ASP A 269 -26.80 -23.52 -22.17
C ASP A 269 -26.48 -22.56 -21.02
N ARG A 270 -27.52 -22.21 -20.26
CA ARG A 270 -27.42 -21.33 -19.09
C ARG A 270 -27.33 -22.07 -17.76
N ARG A 271 -27.28 -23.40 -17.78
CA ARG A 271 -27.10 -24.19 -16.57
C ARG A 271 -25.64 -24.09 -16.11
N PRO A 272 -25.38 -24.09 -14.79
CA PRO A 272 -24.02 -24.11 -14.29
C PRO A 272 -23.27 -25.35 -14.80
N ARG A 273 -22.09 -25.13 -15.39
CA ARG A 273 -21.22 -26.19 -15.92
C ARG A 273 -20.11 -26.54 -14.95
N LEU A 274 -19.67 -25.57 -14.15
CA LEU A 274 -18.51 -25.70 -13.28
C LEU A 274 -18.88 -25.37 -11.85
N GLU A 275 -18.40 -26.17 -10.92
CA GLU A 275 -18.33 -25.82 -9.50
C GLU A 275 -16.88 -25.48 -9.18
N VAL A 276 -16.63 -24.23 -8.80
CA VAL A 276 -15.30 -23.71 -8.52
C VAL A 276 -15.22 -23.39 -7.04
N SER A 277 -14.15 -23.87 -6.40
CA SER A 277 -13.84 -23.61 -5.00
C SER A 277 -12.45 -23.02 -4.88
N PHE A 278 -12.29 -22.00 -4.05
CA PHE A 278 -11.01 -21.38 -3.73
C PHE A 278 -10.72 -21.49 -2.24
N GLY A 279 -9.44 -21.71 -1.92
CA GLY A 279 -8.90 -21.63 -0.58
C GLY A 279 -7.48 -21.06 -0.59
N VAL A 280 -6.95 -20.70 0.57
CA VAL A 280 -5.58 -20.20 0.73
C VAL A 280 -4.80 -21.17 1.59
N ASP A 281 -3.66 -21.65 1.10
CA ASP A 281 -2.80 -22.56 1.86
C ASP A 281 -1.88 -21.83 2.86
N ARG A 282 -1.01 -22.58 3.52
CA ARG A 282 -0.06 -22.05 4.52
C ARG A 282 1.03 -21.16 3.92
N ASP A 283 1.25 -21.26 2.61
CA ASP A 283 2.32 -20.58 1.88
C ASP A 283 1.80 -19.37 1.09
N ARG A 284 0.54 -18.97 1.33
CA ARG A 284 -0.23 -17.92 0.64
C ARG A 284 -0.57 -18.23 -0.81
N TRP A 285 -0.63 -19.49 -1.22
CA TRP A 285 -1.17 -19.80 -2.53
C TRP A 285 -2.69 -19.80 -2.49
N LEU A 286 -3.29 -19.03 -3.41
CA LEU A 286 -4.67 -19.25 -3.81
C LEU A 286 -4.72 -20.59 -4.55
N THR A 287 -5.42 -21.54 -3.95
CA THR A 287 -5.65 -22.87 -4.50
C THR A 287 -7.04 -22.94 -5.11
N ALA A 288 -7.18 -23.63 -6.23
CA ALA A 288 -8.46 -23.83 -6.89
C ALA A 288 -8.78 -25.33 -7.03
N THR A 289 -10.06 -25.64 -6.80
CA THR A 289 -10.66 -26.93 -7.13
C THR A 289 -11.80 -26.67 -8.10
N VAL A 290 -11.79 -27.36 -9.24
CA VAL A 290 -12.75 -27.16 -10.33
C VAL A 290 -13.37 -28.49 -10.69
N LEU A 291 -14.68 -28.61 -10.49
CA LEU A 291 -15.47 -29.78 -10.86
C LEU A 291 -16.33 -29.45 -12.09
N ASP A 292 -16.20 -30.27 -13.13
CA ASP A 292 -17.12 -30.27 -14.26
C ASP A 292 -18.41 -31.00 -13.89
N LEU A 293 -19.50 -30.25 -13.75
CA LEU A 293 -20.80 -30.76 -13.33
C LEU A 293 -21.50 -31.60 -14.41
N GLN A 294 -21.13 -31.46 -15.67
CA GLN A 294 -21.72 -32.27 -16.74
C GLN A 294 -21.06 -33.64 -16.86
N THR A 295 -19.74 -33.70 -16.72
CA THR A 295 -19.00 -34.97 -16.84
C THR A 295 -18.71 -35.63 -15.50
N GLY A 296 -18.87 -34.90 -14.39
CA GLY A 296 -18.46 -35.31 -13.04
C GLY A 296 -16.94 -35.33 -12.85
N ARG A 297 -16.14 -34.85 -13.80
CA ARG A 297 -14.68 -34.90 -13.74
C ARG A 297 -14.12 -33.70 -12.97
N THR A 298 -13.17 -33.98 -12.09
CA THR A 298 -12.38 -32.92 -11.43
C THR A 298 -11.29 -32.43 -12.39
N LEU A 299 -11.38 -31.18 -12.81
CA LEU A 299 -10.42 -30.53 -13.72
C LEU A 299 -9.19 -30.00 -12.97
N MET A 300 -9.38 -29.55 -11.73
CA MET A 300 -8.32 -29.15 -10.80
C MET A 300 -8.69 -29.65 -9.40
N ASP A 301 -7.73 -30.20 -8.65
CA ASP A 301 -7.86 -30.53 -7.23
C ASP A 301 -6.79 -29.77 -6.45
N ARG A 302 -7.22 -28.74 -5.69
CA ARG A 302 -6.38 -27.91 -4.82
C ARG A 302 -5.06 -27.47 -5.47
N GLN A 303 -5.12 -27.15 -6.76
CA GLN A 303 -3.94 -26.72 -7.51
C GLN A 303 -3.68 -25.24 -7.25
N ALA A 304 -2.40 -24.87 -7.10
CA ALA A 304 -1.98 -23.48 -6.92
C ALA A 304 -2.25 -22.66 -8.20
N VAL A 305 -2.92 -21.52 -8.04
CA VAL A 305 -3.24 -20.59 -9.14
C VAL A 305 -2.31 -19.38 -9.09
N VAL A 306 -2.25 -18.73 -7.93
CA VAL A 306 -1.44 -17.52 -7.75
C VAL A 306 -1.03 -17.35 -6.30
N ARG A 307 0.12 -16.73 -6.08
CA ARG A 307 0.60 -16.40 -4.74
C ARG A 307 0.07 -15.03 -4.32
N LEU A 308 -0.53 -14.98 -3.13
CA LEU A 308 -1.10 -13.79 -2.52
C LEU A 308 -0.04 -13.05 -1.70
N LEU A 309 -0.21 -11.73 -1.53
CA LEU A 309 0.63 -10.87 -0.72
C LEU A 309 0.07 -10.73 0.71
#